data_AF-A0A116MIA3-F1
#
_entry.id   AF-A0A116MIA3-F1
#
_cell.length_a   1.000
_cell.length_b   1.000
_cell.length_c   1.000
_cell.angle_alpha   90.00
_cell.angle_beta   90.00
_cell.angle_gamma   90.00
#
_symmetry.space_group_name_H-M   'P 1'
#
loop_
_entity.id
_entity.type
_entity.pdbx_description
1 polymer ?
#
loop_
_entity_poly.entity_id
_entity_poly.type
_entity_poly.pdbx_seq_one_letter_code
_entity_poly.pdbx_strand_id
1 'polypeptide(L)'
;MRKEPTMEAQVTKNGYKYYVHKPRKPIPVTPQAVPSEAKWKKGLTWLGGALLVGLKNLPYLIMRTAISLVTTPLMILLFIFNLIKSLIVTAIGWFVFKVVVGFSVILYYALLTKAGTVPENVEIWSRNWVIPTSGPIFQGWETTIIVVLAIITALSLTIYSRDDL
;
A
#
# COMPACT_ATOMS: atom_id res chain seq x y z
N MET A 1 43.16 -32.54 -4.12
CA MET A 1 41.74 -32.11 -4.06
C MET A 1 41.63 -30.91 -3.12
N ARG A 2 41.20 -29.76 -3.65
CA ARG A 2 41.15 -28.48 -2.93
C ARG A 2 40.02 -28.53 -1.88
N LYS A 3 40.35 -28.29 -0.61
CA LYS A 3 39.36 -28.28 0.49
C LYS A 3 38.42 -27.09 0.32
N GLU A 4 37.12 -27.35 0.18
CA GLU A 4 36.11 -26.31 0.37
C GLU A 4 36.02 -25.97 1.88
N PRO A 5 36.04 -24.69 2.26
CA PRO A 5 36.07 -24.26 3.67
C PRO A 5 34.77 -24.56 4.46
N THR A 6 33.75 -25.11 3.79
CA THR A 6 32.42 -25.40 4.33
C THR A 6 32.21 -26.85 4.77
N MET A 7 33.24 -27.70 4.64
CA MET A 7 33.17 -29.14 4.93
C MET A 7 34.05 -29.53 6.13
N GLU A 8 33.50 -30.31 7.06
CA GLU A 8 34.28 -30.94 8.14
C GLU A 8 34.49 -32.42 7.83
N ALA A 9 35.72 -32.90 8.06
CA ALA A 9 36.04 -34.31 7.89
C ALA A 9 35.65 -35.07 9.16
N GLN A 10 34.73 -36.03 9.02
CA GLN A 10 34.42 -36.98 10.06
C GLN A 10 35.06 -38.34 9.73
N VAL A 11 35.61 -38.99 10.75
CA VAL A 11 36.23 -40.31 10.61
C VAL A 11 35.33 -41.32 11.30
N THR A 12 34.85 -42.31 10.56
CA THR A 12 34.10 -43.43 11.13
C THR A 12 35.02 -44.28 12.03
N LYS A 13 34.42 -45.05 12.95
CA LYS A 13 35.16 -46.03 13.77
C LYS A 13 35.96 -47.05 12.95
N ASN A 14 35.57 -47.26 11.67
CA ASN A 14 36.25 -48.14 10.72
C ASN A 14 37.34 -47.42 9.88
N GLY A 15 37.72 -46.20 10.21
CA GLY A 15 38.85 -45.49 9.59
C GLY A 15 38.54 -44.77 8.27
N TYR A 16 37.33 -44.92 7.73
CA TYR A 16 36.90 -44.18 6.54
C TYR A 16 36.59 -42.72 6.86
N LYS A 17 37.17 -41.81 6.06
CA LYS A 17 36.95 -40.36 6.16
C LYS A 17 35.87 -39.92 5.18
N TYR A 18 34.84 -39.26 5.68
CA TYR A 18 33.81 -38.63 4.84
C TYR A 18 33.66 -37.17 5.24
N TYR A 19 33.29 -36.33 4.28
CA TYR A 19 33.14 -34.90 4.48
C TYR A 19 31.65 -34.58 4.62
N VAL A 20 31.28 -33.92 5.71
CA VAL A 20 29.90 -33.48 5.96
C VAL A 20 29.86 -31.96 5.93
N HIS A 21 28.83 -31.40 5.31
CA HIS A 21 28.57 -29.96 5.36
C HIS A 21 28.30 -29.54 6.80
N LYS A 22 28.93 -28.45 7.25
CA LYS A 22 28.67 -27.90 8.58
C LYS A 22 27.17 -27.59 8.70
N PRO A 23 26.44 -28.11 9.70
CA PRO A 23 25.08 -27.68 9.96
C PRO A 23 25.12 -26.17 10.25
N ARG A 24 24.40 -25.40 9.45
CA ARG A 24 24.29 -23.94 9.60
C ARG A 24 23.70 -23.68 10.97
N LYS A 25 24.49 -23.09 11.88
CA LYS A 25 24.00 -22.67 13.20
C LYS A 25 22.70 -21.89 12.97
N PRO A 26 21.57 -22.27 13.59
CA PRO A 26 20.39 -21.44 13.56
C PRO A 26 20.79 -20.09 14.12
N ILE A 27 20.66 -19.05 13.32
CA ILE A 27 20.77 -17.67 13.80
C ILE A 27 19.72 -17.58 14.91
N PRO A 28 20.07 -17.20 16.15
CA PRO A 28 19.07 -16.99 17.18
C PRO A 28 18.16 -15.86 16.68
N VAL A 29 16.97 -16.24 16.23
CA VAL A 29 15.94 -15.29 15.85
C VAL A 29 15.39 -14.76 17.16
N THR A 30 16.08 -13.76 17.74
CA THR A 30 15.43 -12.86 18.69
C THR A 30 14.20 -12.32 17.96
N PRO A 31 12.97 -12.49 18.48
CA PRO A 31 11.81 -11.83 17.91
C PRO A 31 12.03 -10.34 18.14
N GLN A 32 12.69 -9.66 17.20
CA GLN A 32 12.66 -8.22 17.16
C GLN A 32 11.20 -7.87 16.92
N ALA A 33 10.55 -7.39 17.98
CA ALA A 33 9.27 -6.73 17.90
C ALA A 33 9.42 -5.63 16.86
N VAL A 34 8.99 -5.91 15.63
CA VAL A 34 9.01 -4.95 14.53
C VAL A 34 8.14 -3.80 15.01
N PRO A 35 8.71 -2.59 15.22
CA PRO A 35 7.92 -1.47 15.68
C PRO A 35 6.85 -1.24 14.63
N SER A 36 5.59 -1.23 15.04
CA SER A 36 4.43 -1.00 14.17
C SER A 36 4.61 0.26 13.30
N GLU A 37 5.38 1.23 13.78
CA GLU A 37 5.80 2.44 13.07
C GLU A 37 6.57 2.17 11.78
N ALA A 38 7.46 1.17 11.77
CA ALA A 38 8.25 0.81 10.59
C ALA A 38 7.37 0.22 9.49
N LYS A 39 6.31 -0.53 9.85
CA LYS A 39 5.32 -1.05 8.89
C LYS A 39 4.46 0.05 8.31
N TRP A 40 4.06 1.04 9.11
CA TRP A 40 3.29 2.20 8.63
C TRP A 40 4.09 3.09 7.68
N LYS A 41 5.33 3.44 8.04
CA LYS A 41 6.22 4.19 7.15
C LYS A 41 6.49 3.41 5.87
N LYS A 42 6.76 2.11 5.95
CA LYS A 42 6.96 1.25 4.78
C LYS A 42 5.71 1.18 3.91
N GLY A 43 4.52 1.07 4.51
CA GLY A 43 3.23 1.07 3.81
C GLY A 43 2.93 2.39 3.09
N LEU A 44 3.17 3.53 3.72
CA LEU A 44 2.95 4.85 3.12
C LEU A 44 3.94 5.15 1.99
N THR A 45 5.22 4.80 2.20
CA THR A 45 6.26 4.96 1.17
C THR A 45 5.99 4.04 -0.02
N TRP A 46 5.49 2.82 0.25
CA TRP A 46 5.09 1.87 -0.77
C TRP A 46 3.85 2.33 -1.54
N LEU A 47 2.82 2.85 -0.87
CA LEU A 47 1.64 3.43 -1.51
C LEU A 47 2.03 4.62 -2.41
N GLY A 48 2.90 5.52 -1.93
CA GLY A 48 3.41 6.63 -2.73
C GLY A 48 4.21 6.17 -3.95
N GLY A 49 5.11 5.20 -3.79
CA GLY A 49 5.88 4.62 -4.88
C GLY A 49 5.01 3.89 -5.90
N ALA A 50 4.05 3.09 -5.44
CA ALA A 50 3.10 2.37 -6.29
C ALA A 50 2.19 3.32 -7.07
N LEU A 51 1.74 4.42 -6.45
CA LEU A 51 0.95 5.45 -7.13
C LEU A 51 1.77 6.18 -8.20
N LEU A 52 3.01 6.56 -7.91
CA LEU A 52 3.88 7.25 -8.87
C LEU A 52 4.27 6.36 -10.05
N VAL A 53 4.64 5.10 -9.78
CA VAL A 53 4.94 4.11 -10.83
C VAL A 53 3.67 3.81 -11.63
N GLY A 54 2.53 3.68 -10.94
CA GLY A 54 1.23 3.48 -11.56
C GLY A 54 0.83 4.63 -12.48
N LEU A 55 1.05 5.88 -12.08
CA LEU A 55 0.74 7.05 -12.90
C LEU A 55 1.63 7.14 -14.13
N LYS A 56 2.93 6.87 -13.98
CA LYS A 56 3.92 6.96 -15.07
C LYS A 56 3.78 5.82 -16.08
N ASN A 57 3.38 4.63 -15.61
CA ASN A 57 3.24 3.43 -16.44
C ASN A 57 1.79 3.10 -16.78
N LEU A 58 0.82 3.98 -16.48
CA LEU A 58 -0.61 3.79 -16.74
C LEU A 58 -0.90 3.22 -18.14
N PRO A 59 -0.34 3.76 -19.24
CA PRO A 59 -0.59 3.24 -20.59
C PRO A 59 -0.12 1.78 -20.75
N TYR A 60 1.05 1.47 -20.18
CA TYR A 60 1.64 0.14 -20.22
C TYR A 60 0.88 -0.85 -19.33
N LEU A 61 0.45 -0.43 -18.13
CA LEU A 61 -0.36 -1.25 -17.23
C LEU A 61 -1.72 -1.56 -17.87
N ILE A 62 -2.37 -0.59 -18.50
CA ILE A 62 -3.63 -0.80 -19.24
C ILE A 62 -3.42 -1.81 -20.36
N MET A 63 -2.38 -1.65 -21.18
CA MET A 63 -2.10 -2.54 -22.30
C MET A 63 -1.78 -3.97 -21.85
N ARG A 64 -0.95 -4.14 -20.81
CA ARG A 64 -0.60 -5.46 -20.25
C ARG A 64 -1.79 -6.14 -19.59
N THR A 65 -2.66 -5.36 -18.93
CA THR A 65 -3.89 -5.85 -18.31
C THR A 65 -4.91 -6.24 -19.38
N ALA A 66 -5.04 -5.45 -20.46
CA ALA A 66 -5.89 -5.79 -21.60
C ALA A 66 -5.46 -7.10 -22.29
N ILE A 67 -4.15 -7.29 -22.50
CA ILE A 67 -3.61 -8.53 -23.07
C ILE A 67 -3.87 -9.71 -22.12
N SER A 68 -3.68 -9.53 -20.80
CA SER A 68 -3.95 -10.59 -19.81
C SER A 68 -5.44 -10.88 -19.62
N LEU A 69 -6.31 -9.89 -19.83
CA LEU A 69 -7.77 -10.03 -19.75
C LEU A 69 -8.30 -10.98 -20.83
N VAL A 70 -7.70 -10.93 -22.02
CA VAL A 70 -8.07 -11.77 -23.16
C VAL A 70 -7.59 -13.21 -22.97
N THR A 71 -6.45 -13.41 -22.30
CA THR A 71 -5.83 -14.73 -22.18
C THR A 71 -6.30 -15.56 -20.98
N THR A 72 -6.93 -14.96 -19.96
CA THR A 72 -7.24 -15.70 -18.72
C THR A 72 -8.50 -15.17 -18.02
N PRO A 73 -9.66 -15.86 -18.11
CA PRO A 73 -10.92 -15.41 -17.52
C PRO A 73 -10.86 -15.17 -16.00
N LEU A 74 -10.03 -15.94 -15.28
CA LEU A 74 -9.83 -15.80 -13.84
C LEU A 74 -9.23 -14.44 -13.45
N MET A 75 -8.43 -13.82 -14.33
CA MET A 75 -7.80 -12.52 -14.08
C MET A 75 -8.80 -11.38 -14.04
N ILE A 76 -9.90 -11.48 -14.81
CA ILE A 76 -11.01 -10.51 -14.76
C ILE A 76 -11.63 -10.51 -13.37
N LEU A 77 -11.85 -11.70 -12.79
CA LEU A 77 -12.48 -11.84 -11.49
C LEU A 77 -11.59 -11.25 -10.37
N LEU A 78 -10.28 -11.55 -10.41
CA LEU A 78 -9.31 -10.98 -9.48
C LEU A 78 -9.18 -9.46 -9.63
N PHE A 79 -9.19 -8.96 -10.87
CA PHE A 79 -9.16 -7.53 -11.13
C PHE A 79 -10.39 -6.82 -10.57
N ILE A 80 -11.60 -7.35 -10.80
CA ILE A 80 -12.85 -6.79 -10.27
C ILE A 80 -12.82 -6.80 -8.73
N PHE A 81 -12.39 -7.90 -8.11
CA PHE A 81 -12.29 -7.99 -6.65
C PHE A 81 -11.29 -6.95 -6.08
N ASN A 82 -10.12 -6.82 -6.71
CA ASN A 82 -9.13 -5.83 -6.34
C ASN A 82 -9.61 -4.39 -6.60
N LEU A 83 -10.39 -4.17 -7.66
CA LEU A 83 -10.99 -2.87 -7.98
C LEU A 83 -11.99 -2.46 -6.90
N ILE A 84 -12.91 -3.35 -6.51
CA ILE A 84 -13.89 -3.07 -5.46
C ILE A 84 -13.18 -2.79 -4.13
N LYS A 85 -12.21 -3.62 -3.76
CA LYS A 85 -11.43 -3.44 -2.53
C LYS A 85 -10.69 -2.10 -2.54
N SER A 86 -10.05 -1.78 -3.66
CA SER A 86 -9.35 -0.51 -3.83
C SER A 86 -10.31 0.69 -3.76
N LEU A 87 -11.47 0.59 -4.39
CA LEU A 87 -12.47 1.64 -4.39
C LEU A 87 -12.96 1.96 -2.98
N ILE A 88 -13.24 0.93 -2.17
CA ILE A 88 -13.65 1.09 -0.77
C ILE A 88 -12.54 1.77 0.04
N VAL A 89 -11.30 1.29 -0.05
CA VAL A 89 -10.16 1.87 0.69
C VAL A 89 -9.94 3.33 0.31
N THR A 90 -10.02 3.64 -0.99
CA THR A 90 -9.80 4.99 -1.51
C THR A 90 -10.94 5.93 -1.10
N ALA A 91 -12.20 5.46 -1.12
CA ALA A 91 -13.35 6.24 -0.65
C ALA A 91 -13.28 6.54 0.85
N ILE A 92 -12.93 5.55 1.67
CA ILE A 92 -12.74 5.75 3.12
C ILE A 92 -11.57 6.70 3.37
N GLY A 93 -10.44 6.49 2.69
CA GLY A 93 -9.26 7.37 2.80
C GLY A 93 -9.57 8.81 2.42
N TRP A 94 -10.36 9.01 1.36
CA TRP A 94 -10.82 10.33 0.94
C TRP A 94 -11.71 10.99 1.99
N PHE A 95 -12.65 10.25 2.59
CA PHE A 95 -13.49 10.77 3.65
C PHE A 95 -12.67 11.20 4.88
N VAL A 96 -11.74 10.34 5.34
CA VAL A 96 -10.84 10.67 6.45
C VAL A 96 -9.99 11.90 6.13
N PHE A 97 -9.46 12.00 4.90
CA PHE A 97 -8.72 13.17 4.45
C PHE A 97 -9.57 14.45 4.56
N LYS A 98 -10.83 14.43 4.12
CA LYS A 98 -11.73 15.58 4.22
C LYS A 98 -11.96 16.00 5.67
N VAL A 99 -12.20 15.04 6.57
CA VAL A 99 -12.37 15.29 8.01
C VAL A 99 -11.12 15.96 8.60
N VAL A 100 -9.93 15.42 8.32
CA VAL A 100 -8.67 15.95 8.85
C VAL A 100 -8.42 17.37 8.34
N VAL A 101 -8.65 17.65 7.06
CA VAL A 101 -8.51 19.00 6.49
C VAL A 101 -9.51 19.97 7.11
N GLY A 102 -10.78 19.61 7.18
CA GLY A 102 -11.82 20.45 7.79
C GLY A 102 -11.52 20.78 9.25
N PHE A 103 -11.15 19.76 10.03
CA PHE A 103 -10.75 19.92 11.43
C PHE A 103 -9.51 20.81 11.58
N SER A 104 -8.50 20.65 10.72
CA SER A 104 -7.29 21.47 10.76
C SER A 104 -7.58 22.96 10.49
N VAL A 105 -8.48 23.26 9.55
CA VAL A 105 -8.90 24.63 9.25
C VAL A 105 -9.67 25.25 10.42
N ILE A 106 -10.62 24.51 11.00
CA ILE A 106 -11.36 24.97 12.20
C ILE A 106 -10.38 25.25 13.34
N LEU A 107 -9.44 24.34 13.60
CA LEU A 107 -8.47 24.47 14.68
C LEU A 107 -7.50 25.63 14.47
N TYR A 108 -7.10 25.89 13.22
CA TYR A 108 -6.34 27.08 12.86
C TYR A 108 -7.11 28.36 13.22
N TYR A 109 -8.39 28.46 12.85
CA TYR A 109 -9.18 29.65 13.15
C TYR A 109 -9.57 29.77 14.63
N ALA A 110 -9.80 28.66 15.31
CA ALA A 110 -10.17 28.67 16.73
C ALA A 110 -8.98 29.01 17.65
N LEU A 111 -7.78 28.51 17.34
CA LEU A 111 -6.62 28.60 18.23
C LEU A 111 -5.56 29.61 17.79
N LEU A 112 -5.34 29.81 16.49
CA LEU A 112 -4.27 30.70 16.01
C LEU A 112 -4.76 32.11 15.69
N THR A 113 -6.04 32.31 15.36
CA THR A 113 -6.60 33.65 15.26
C THR A 113 -6.97 34.16 16.65
N LYS A 114 -6.46 35.34 17.01
CA LYS A 114 -6.72 36.03 18.29
C LYS A 114 -8.20 36.36 18.57
N ALA A 115 -9.11 36.03 17.67
CA ALA A 115 -10.55 36.23 17.79
C ALA A 115 -11.21 35.21 18.74
N GLY A 116 -10.62 34.03 18.96
CA GLY A 116 -11.17 32.99 19.84
C GLY A 116 -12.48 32.36 19.37
N THR A 117 -13.02 32.81 18.23
CA THR A 117 -14.25 32.32 17.61
C THR A 117 -13.99 32.03 16.14
N VAL A 118 -14.57 30.94 15.64
CA VAL A 118 -14.46 30.54 14.24
C VAL A 118 -15.45 31.40 13.43
N PRO A 119 -15.00 32.08 12.36
CA PRO A 119 -15.90 32.83 11.48
C PRO A 119 -16.99 31.93 10.87
N GLU A 120 -18.23 32.41 10.78
CA GLU A 120 -19.38 31.65 10.28
C GLU A 120 -19.16 31.11 8.86
N ASN A 121 -18.49 31.87 7.99
CA ASN A 121 -18.13 31.44 6.64
C ASN A 121 -17.17 30.24 6.63
N VAL A 122 -16.25 30.17 7.61
CA VAL A 122 -15.30 29.05 7.76
C VAL A 122 -16.02 27.82 8.29
N GLU A 123 -16.93 28.00 9.24
CA GLU A 123 -17.75 26.90 9.76
C GLU A 123 -18.62 26.29 8.66
N ILE A 124 -19.35 27.13 7.90
CA ILE A 124 -20.16 26.69 6.76
C ILE A 124 -19.30 25.99 5.70
N TRP A 125 -18.14 26.57 5.36
CA TRP A 125 -17.21 25.95 4.41
C TRP A 125 -16.73 24.58 4.91
N SER A 126 -16.33 24.46 6.17
CA SER A 126 -15.83 23.21 6.75
C SER A 126 -16.90 22.12 6.77
N ARG A 127 -18.15 22.48 7.08
CA ARG A 127 -19.29 21.57 7.07
C ARG A 127 -19.57 21.08 5.66
N ASN A 128 -19.66 21.99 4.69
CA ASN A 128 -19.91 21.68 3.28
C ASN A 128 -18.74 20.92 2.63
N TRP A 129 -17.51 21.14 3.11
CA TRP A 129 -16.35 20.37 2.73
C TRP A 129 -16.51 18.93 3.23
N VAL A 130 -16.65 18.69 4.53
CA VAL A 130 -16.66 17.33 5.11
C VAL A 130 -17.87 16.52 4.67
N ILE A 131 -19.08 17.07 4.78
CA ILE A 131 -20.32 16.45 4.29
C ILE A 131 -21.11 17.50 3.51
N PRO A 132 -20.97 17.51 2.17
CA PRO A 132 -21.89 18.24 1.30
C PRO A 132 -23.34 17.84 1.58
N THR A 133 -24.27 18.76 1.36
CA THR A 133 -25.73 18.59 1.63
C THR A 133 -26.35 17.35 0.97
N SER A 134 -25.66 16.78 0.00
CA SER A 134 -26.09 15.69 -0.86
C SER A 134 -25.22 14.44 -0.75
N GLY A 135 -24.40 14.34 0.31
CA GLY A 135 -23.65 13.15 0.68
C GLY A 135 -22.13 13.38 0.78
N PRO A 136 -21.40 12.47 1.44
CA PRO A 136 -19.95 12.63 1.73
C PRO A 136 -19.05 12.69 0.49
N ILE A 137 -19.51 12.13 -0.63
CA ILE A 137 -18.88 12.19 -1.95
C ILE A 137 -19.94 12.68 -2.93
N PHE A 138 -19.81 13.91 -3.42
CA PHE A 138 -20.85 14.49 -4.26
C PHE A 138 -20.32 15.27 -5.45
N GLN A 139 -19.12 15.82 -5.36
CA GLN A 139 -18.59 16.64 -6.43
C GLN A 139 -17.99 15.73 -7.52
N GLY A 140 -18.32 15.96 -8.79
CA GLY A 140 -17.90 15.07 -9.89
C GLY A 140 -16.38 14.94 -10.06
N TRP A 141 -15.62 15.93 -9.59
CA TRP A 141 -14.16 15.83 -9.55
C TRP A 141 -13.66 14.92 -8.42
N GLU A 142 -14.34 14.84 -7.28
CA GLU A 142 -13.99 13.94 -6.16
C GLU A 142 -14.15 12.49 -6.60
N THR A 143 -15.27 12.16 -7.25
CA THR A 143 -15.51 10.81 -7.78
C THR A 143 -14.47 10.44 -8.83
N THR A 144 -14.10 11.38 -9.71
CA THR A 144 -13.04 11.16 -10.71
C THR A 144 -11.70 10.82 -10.06
N ILE A 145 -11.28 11.57 -9.02
CA ILE A 145 -10.03 11.30 -8.31
C ILE A 145 -10.07 9.93 -7.63
N ILE A 146 -11.16 9.60 -6.93
CA ILE A 146 -11.33 8.31 -6.24
C ILE A 146 -11.25 7.15 -7.24
N VAL A 147 -11.94 7.25 -8.37
CA VAL A 147 -11.95 6.21 -9.40
C VAL A 147 -10.57 6.04 -10.04
N VAL A 148 -9.90 7.14 -10.42
CA VAL A 148 -8.55 7.09 -11.02
C VAL A 148 -7.55 6.47 -10.04
N LEU A 149 -7.54 6.91 -8.79
CA LEU A 149 -6.68 6.33 -7.75
C LEU A 149 -6.98 4.85 -7.53
N ALA A 150 -8.27 4.48 -7.47
CA ALA A 150 -8.69 3.11 -7.28
C ALA A 150 -8.26 2.19 -8.42
N ILE A 151 -8.37 2.65 -9.68
CA ILE A 151 -7.91 1.91 -10.86
C ILE A 151 -6.39 1.72 -10.82
N ILE A 152 -5.61 2.76 -10.51
CA ILE A 152 -4.14 2.67 -10.45
C ILE A 152 -3.70 1.66 -9.39
N THR A 153 -4.30 1.71 -8.20
CA THR A 153 -3.97 0.77 -7.12
C THR A 153 -4.44 -0.65 -7.45
N ALA A 154 -5.62 -0.82 -8.04
CA ALA A 154 -6.12 -2.13 -8.46
C ALA A 154 -5.23 -2.75 -9.55
N LEU A 155 -4.82 -1.97 -10.55
CA LEU A 155 -3.86 -2.40 -11.57
C LEU A 155 -2.52 -2.80 -10.95
N SER A 156 -2.00 -1.97 -10.05
CA SER A 156 -0.73 -2.24 -9.35
C SER A 156 -0.78 -3.53 -8.53
N LEU A 157 -1.86 -3.74 -7.76
CA LEU A 157 -2.08 -4.96 -6.98
C LEU A 157 -2.22 -6.21 -7.84
N THR A 158 -2.91 -6.08 -8.97
CA THR A 158 -3.17 -7.21 -9.89
C THR A 158 -1.89 -7.65 -10.62
N ILE A 159 -0.98 -6.71 -10.89
CA ILE A 159 0.29 -7.00 -11.56
C ILE A 159 1.33 -7.50 -10.58
N TYR A 160 1.42 -6.93 -9.38
CA TYR A 160 2.37 -7.36 -8.35
C TYR A 160 2.04 -8.78 -7.82
N SER A 161 0.76 -9.15 -7.76
CA SER A 161 0.31 -10.52 -7.44
C SER A 161 0.90 -11.60 -8.36
N ARG A 162 1.45 -11.24 -9.52
CA ARG A 162 2.06 -12.18 -10.47
C ARG A 162 3.56 -12.40 -10.23
N ASP A 163 4.26 -11.44 -9.61
CA ASP A 163 5.72 -11.52 -9.42
C ASP A 163 6.12 -12.36 -8.18
N ASP A 164 5.14 -12.74 -7.35
CA ASP A 164 5.31 -13.57 -6.15
C ASP A 164 4.93 -15.06 -6.34
N LEU A 165 4.69 -15.51 -7.59
CA LEU A 165 4.38 -16.90 -8.00
C LEU A 165 5.49 -17.50 -8.86
#